data_AF-A0A8J3WBM7-F1
#
_entry.id   AF-A0A8J3WBM7-F1
#
_cell.length_a   1.000
_cell.length_b   1.000
_cell.length_c   1.000
_cell.angle_alpha   90.00
_cell.angle_beta   90.00
_cell.angle_gamma   90.00
#
_symmetry.space_group_name_H-M   'P 1'
#
loop_
_entity.id
_entity.type
_entity.pdbx_description
1 polymer ?
#
loop_
_entity_poly.entity_id
_entity_poly.type
_entity_poly.pdbx_seq_one_letter_code
_entity_poly.pdbx_strand_id
1 'polypeptide(L)'
;MTPEVTPEVTPEVTPEPGTTPEPGTTPAPETTSAPRVAPGVAPELAHARARATGPLALAADEPSPPGMIRLAHGDGSGFALPAWPDGATPALLEEYQVAPVHVERSGETRRVLAAALKCCWNDLTADPWPGVPAPADDVLAAYRALIGRGDDLMRNWAVGALRRLHDSAWLVVGDGLVRLGPRCASWPAESHAQLRELVRRLPAPGEETAGLDVLPTSGAAETGGTGGTGASVTLPEAVDEDLLGPLDERRRAEVVAAFMAVEHGAEPVHEARFPALRDPVLRRVLAELLQRRGRVLVPGREVWTSGYADDAAAGAGTVLGEAERAVLTLVLIHSVAIPRAEGVLPADSWSSPFPAQVEELRRHTMMPIGELEAALRVLRHAGLLSQVKAGEEAGGYVPGPQFHRLTGPARRRLQEELILAAGPNTPLAAAVRARRR
;
A
#
# COMPACT_ATOMS: atom_id res chain seq x y z
N MET A 1 33.62 -52.38 48.06
CA MET A 1 34.68 -51.40 47.71
C MET A 1 34.01 -50.25 46.99
N THR A 2 33.53 -49.30 47.76
CA THR A 2 33.03 -47.97 47.36
C THR A 2 34.22 -47.05 47.14
N PRO A 3 34.09 -46.05 46.24
CA PRO A 3 34.71 -44.77 46.48
C PRO A 3 33.63 -43.68 46.64
N GLU A 4 33.74 -43.01 47.78
CA GLU A 4 33.12 -41.74 48.16
C GLU A 4 33.64 -40.62 47.24
N VAL A 5 32.74 -39.77 46.74
CA VAL A 5 33.10 -38.45 46.20
C VAL A 5 32.18 -37.42 46.82
N THR A 6 32.79 -36.57 47.64
CA THR A 6 32.24 -35.41 48.35
C THR A 6 31.82 -34.30 47.38
N PRO A 7 30.68 -33.61 47.57
CA PRO A 7 30.35 -32.43 46.79
C PRO A 7 31.01 -31.17 47.37
N GLU A 8 31.68 -30.42 46.50
CA GLU A 8 32.31 -29.13 46.78
C GLU A 8 31.24 -28.03 46.79
N VAL A 9 31.21 -27.26 47.88
CA VAL A 9 30.27 -26.17 48.14
C VAL A 9 30.86 -24.87 47.60
N THR A 10 30.21 -24.27 46.61
CA THR A 10 30.53 -22.92 46.11
C THR A 10 29.70 -21.89 46.88
N PRO A 11 30.28 -20.78 47.37
CA PRO A 11 29.57 -19.86 48.25
C PRO A 11 28.56 -18.96 47.53
N GLU A 12 27.43 -18.79 48.19
CA GLU A 12 26.33 -17.87 47.92
C GLU A 12 26.81 -16.42 48.04
N VAL A 13 26.74 -15.66 46.94
CA VAL A 13 27.03 -14.22 46.91
C VAL A 13 25.70 -13.47 47.05
N THR A 14 25.49 -12.89 48.22
CA THR A 14 24.42 -11.93 48.51
C THR A 14 24.71 -10.60 47.81
N PRO A 15 23.79 -10.02 47.01
CA PRO A 15 23.93 -8.64 46.55
C PRO A 15 23.32 -7.66 47.56
N GLU A 16 24.08 -6.63 47.91
CA GLU A 16 23.62 -5.46 48.69
C GLU A 16 22.59 -4.62 47.92
N PRO A 17 21.73 -3.84 48.64
CA PRO A 17 20.67 -3.06 48.05
C PRO A 17 21.15 -1.64 47.71
N GLY A 18 20.93 -1.20 46.47
CA GLY A 18 21.08 0.22 46.14
C GLY A 18 21.14 0.51 44.65
N THR A 19 20.03 1.01 44.10
CA THR A 19 19.91 2.28 43.35
C THR A 19 18.65 2.20 42.49
N THR A 20 17.64 2.96 42.91
CA THR A 20 16.41 3.21 42.16
C THR A 20 16.75 3.92 40.83
N PRO A 21 16.31 3.44 39.66
CA PRO A 21 16.45 4.22 38.43
C PRO A 21 15.29 5.22 38.33
N GLU A 22 15.63 6.47 38.10
CA GLU A 22 14.69 7.53 37.71
C GLU A 22 13.95 7.17 36.42
N PRO A 23 12.71 7.67 36.21
CA PRO A 23 11.95 7.42 34.99
C PRO A 23 12.59 8.16 33.81
N GLY A 24 13.38 7.42 33.03
CA GLY A 24 13.92 7.87 31.76
C GLY A 24 12.81 8.18 30.76
N THR A 25 12.88 9.39 30.23
CA THR A 25 12.16 9.95 29.09
C THR A 25 11.77 8.91 28.03
N THR A 26 10.46 8.72 27.84
CA THR A 26 9.89 8.05 26.67
C THR A 26 10.45 8.69 25.40
N PRO A 27 11.07 7.94 24.47
CA PRO A 27 11.47 8.51 23.20
C PRO A 27 10.20 8.96 22.45
N ALA A 28 10.23 10.19 21.95
CA ALA A 28 9.19 10.73 21.09
C ALA A 28 8.96 9.78 19.90
N PRO A 29 7.71 9.66 19.40
CA PRO A 29 7.45 8.85 18.22
C PRO A 29 8.33 9.37 17.07
N GLU A 30 9.13 8.48 16.49
CA GLU A 30 9.86 8.75 15.25
C GLU A 30 8.83 9.22 14.22
N THR A 31 8.89 10.50 13.86
CA THR A 31 8.18 11.02 12.72
C THR A 31 8.68 10.25 11.51
N THR A 32 7.85 9.34 10.99
CA THR A 32 8.08 8.62 9.73
C THR A 32 8.41 9.64 8.65
N SER A 33 9.70 9.84 8.42
CA SER A 33 10.20 10.74 7.39
C SER A 33 9.91 10.05 6.06
N ALA A 34 9.20 10.75 5.17
CA ALA A 34 8.87 10.22 3.85
C ALA A 34 10.16 9.78 3.13
N PRO A 35 10.10 8.66 2.37
CA PRO A 35 11.25 8.11 1.67
C PRO A 35 11.81 9.15 0.70
N ARG A 36 13.08 9.51 0.87
CA ARG A 36 13.76 10.49 0.00
C ARG A 36 14.30 9.84 -1.26
N VAL A 37 14.29 10.60 -2.36
CA VAL A 37 15.07 10.26 -3.55
C VAL A 37 16.56 10.50 -3.23
N ALA A 38 17.42 9.57 -3.66
CA ALA A 38 18.86 9.78 -3.64
C ALA A 38 19.30 10.23 -5.04
N PRO A 39 20.25 11.18 -5.17
CA PRO A 39 20.69 11.65 -6.48
C PRO A 39 21.29 10.50 -7.30
N GLY A 40 20.83 10.34 -8.56
CA GLY A 40 21.32 9.32 -9.49
C GLY A 40 20.63 7.95 -9.42
N VAL A 41 19.49 7.83 -8.72
CA VAL A 41 18.69 6.59 -8.73
C VAL A 41 18.08 6.35 -10.11
N ALA A 42 18.23 5.12 -10.63
CA ALA A 42 17.60 4.69 -11.87
C ALA A 42 16.07 4.91 -11.82
N PRO A 43 15.43 5.47 -12.86
CA PRO A 43 14.00 5.79 -12.85
C PRO A 43 13.12 4.61 -12.42
N GLU A 44 13.44 3.40 -12.88
CA GLU A 44 12.75 2.15 -12.58
C GLU A 44 12.72 1.87 -11.07
N LEU A 45 13.84 2.13 -10.39
CA LEU A 45 13.96 1.97 -8.95
C LEU A 45 13.17 3.05 -8.21
N ALA A 46 13.16 4.29 -8.69
CA ALA A 46 12.30 5.33 -8.13
C ALA A 46 10.82 4.92 -8.22
N HIS A 47 10.36 4.46 -9.39
CA HIS A 47 8.99 3.97 -9.58
C HIS A 47 8.67 2.80 -8.66
N ALA A 48 9.59 1.85 -8.53
CA ALA A 48 9.41 0.71 -7.64
C ALA A 48 9.28 1.13 -6.17
N ARG A 49 10.13 2.05 -5.70
CA ARG A 49 10.06 2.64 -4.36
C ARG A 49 8.76 3.38 -4.15
N ALA A 50 8.38 4.25 -5.09
CA ALA A 50 7.17 5.05 -4.98
C ALA A 50 5.91 4.17 -4.86
N ARG A 51 5.89 3.05 -5.59
CA ARG A 51 4.80 2.06 -5.51
C ARG A 51 4.79 1.31 -4.17
N ALA A 52 5.95 0.98 -3.62
CA ALA A 52 6.08 0.22 -2.37
C ALA A 52 5.86 1.07 -1.11
N THR A 53 6.30 2.33 -1.15
CA THR A 53 6.44 3.20 0.02
C THR A 53 5.54 4.44 -0.02
N GLY A 54 4.89 4.69 -1.17
CA GLY A 54 4.13 5.91 -1.40
C GLY A 54 4.95 7.01 -2.08
N PRO A 55 4.42 8.23 -2.17
CA PRO A 55 5.05 9.36 -2.85
C PRO A 55 6.46 9.64 -2.31
N LEU A 56 7.42 9.89 -3.21
CA LEU A 56 8.82 10.10 -2.81
C LEU A 56 9.04 11.56 -2.45
N ALA A 57 9.66 11.84 -1.31
CA ALA A 57 10.02 13.21 -0.95
C ALA A 57 11.16 13.73 -1.83
N LEU A 58 11.03 14.98 -2.27
CA LEU A 58 12.03 15.72 -3.04
C LEU A 58 12.49 16.93 -2.23
N ALA A 59 13.80 17.16 -2.20
CA ALA A 59 14.36 18.40 -1.68
C ALA A 59 14.03 19.59 -2.59
N ALA A 60 14.27 20.81 -2.08
CA ALA A 60 14.18 22.02 -2.89
C ALA A 60 15.09 21.88 -4.12
N ASP A 61 14.54 22.23 -5.29
CA ASP A 61 15.20 22.17 -6.60
C ASP A 61 15.72 20.79 -7.07
N GLU A 62 15.52 19.72 -6.30
CA GLU A 62 15.84 18.36 -6.73
C GLU A 62 14.86 17.93 -7.83
N PRO A 63 15.29 17.56 -9.05
CA PRO A 63 14.38 17.22 -10.14
C PRO A 63 13.57 15.94 -9.88
N SER A 64 12.37 15.86 -10.47
CA SER A 64 11.57 14.63 -10.42
C SER A 64 12.19 13.55 -11.31
N PRO A 65 12.22 12.28 -10.88
CA PRO A 65 12.61 11.18 -11.76
C PRO A 65 11.75 11.13 -13.04
N PRO A 66 12.32 10.70 -14.18
CA PRO A 66 11.56 10.53 -15.43
C PRO A 66 10.28 9.70 -15.25
N GLY A 67 9.18 10.16 -15.87
CA GLY A 67 7.88 9.51 -15.79
C GLY A 67 7.12 9.74 -14.47
N MET A 68 7.58 10.65 -13.62
CA MET A 68 6.90 11.02 -12.37
C MET A 68 6.40 12.47 -12.38
N ILE A 69 5.18 12.66 -11.87
CA ILE A 69 4.58 13.97 -11.59
C ILE A 69 5.35 14.61 -10.43
N ARG A 70 5.83 15.84 -10.63
CA ARG A 70 6.39 16.67 -9.55
C ARG A 70 5.28 17.43 -8.88
N LEU A 71 5.22 17.32 -7.56
CA LEU A 71 4.47 18.21 -6.70
C LEU A 71 5.46 19.09 -5.96
N ALA A 72 5.39 20.41 -6.09
CA ALA A 72 6.24 21.34 -5.34
C ALA A 72 5.39 22.16 -4.38
N HIS A 73 5.87 22.37 -3.17
CA HIS A 73 5.36 23.37 -2.24
C HIS A 73 5.99 24.73 -2.55
N GLY A 74 5.45 25.80 -1.95
CA GLY A 74 5.96 27.16 -2.14
C GLY A 74 7.40 27.38 -1.67
N ASP A 75 7.97 26.45 -0.89
CA ASP A 75 9.38 26.45 -0.45
C ASP A 75 10.33 25.67 -1.39
N GLY A 76 9.82 25.16 -2.52
CA GLY A 76 10.56 24.39 -3.51
C GLY A 76 10.68 22.90 -3.20
N SER A 77 10.44 22.47 -1.95
CA SER A 77 10.39 21.05 -1.56
C SER A 77 9.14 20.39 -2.09
N GLY A 78 9.10 19.06 -2.16
CA GLY A 78 8.01 18.42 -2.88
C GLY A 78 7.88 16.92 -2.75
N PHE A 79 7.05 16.38 -3.64
CA PHE A 79 6.89 14.95 -3.84
C PHE A 79 7.00 14.57 -5.32
N ALA A 80 7.52 13.38 -5.59
CA ALA A 80 7.38 12.70 -6.87
C ALA A 80 6.32 11.61 -6.77
N LEU A 81 5.40 11.61 -7.73
CA LEU A 81 4.34 10.60 -7.87
C LEU A 81 4.49 9.84 -9.19
N PRO A 82 4.32 8.51 -9.22
CA PRO A 82 4.28 7.76 -10.48
C PRO A 82 3.16 8.26 -11.39
N ALA A 83 3.47 8.58 -12.64
CA ALA A 83 2.48 8.84 -13.67
C ALA A 83 2.02 7.53 -14.33
N TRP A 84 0.73 7.45 -14.61
CA TRP A 84 0.17 6.36 -15.39
C TRP A 84 0.26 6.71 -16.88
N PRO A 85 0.31 5.70 -17.78
CA PRO A 85 0.20 5.97 -19.21
C PRO A 85 -1.10 6.72 -19.53
N ASP A 86 -1.10 7.54 -20.56
CA ASP A 86 -2.29 8.29 -20.96
C ASP A 86 -3.48 7.34 -21.25
N GLY A 87 -4.66 7.71 -20.76
CA GLY A 87 -5.87 6.90 -20.83
C GLY A 87 -5.99 5.81 -19.75
N ALA A 88 -4.93 5.55 -18.98
CA ALA A 88 -5.00 4.63 -17.86
C ALA A 88 -5.84 5.25 -16.74
N THR A 89 -7.03 4.69 -16.48
CA THR A 89 -7.92 5.15 -15.41
C THR A 89 -8.50 3.97 -14.64
N PRO A 90 -8.91 4.15 -13.37
CA PRO A 90 -9.58 3.10 -12.61
C PRO A 90 -10.88 2.60 -13.26
N ALA A 91 -11.53 3.40 -14.12
CA ALA A 91 -12.74 3.01 -14.84
C ALA A 91 -12.52 1.81 -15.77
N LEU A 92 -11.30 1.63 -16.29
CA LEU A 92 -10.94 0.46 -17.09
C LEU A 92 -11.06 -0.85 -16.29
N LEU A 93 -10.82 -0.82 -14.98
CA LEU A 93 -11.00 -2.03 -14.16
C LEU A 93 -12.49 -2.42 -14.07
N GLU A 94 -13.38 -1.44 -14.01
CA GLU A 94 -14.83 -1.68 -14.00
C GLU A 94 -15.32 -2.14 -15.36
N GLU A 95 -14.92 -1.45 -16.44
CA GLU A 95 -15.25 -1.80 -17.82
C GLU A 95 -14.86 -3.25 -18.15
N TYR A 96 -13.64 -3.64 -17.77
CA TYR A 96 -13.13 -4.98 -17.98
C TYR A 96 -13.45 -5.94 -16.83
N GLN A 97 -14.30 -5.56 -15.87
CA GLN A 97 -14.71 -6.40 -14.73
C GLN A 97 -13.51 -7.12 -14.07
N VAL A 98 -12.45 -6.36 -13.81
CA VAL A 98 -11.27 -6.80 -13.08
C VAL A 98 -11.42 -6.33 -11.65
N ALA A 99 -11.48 -7.26 -10.70
CA ALA A 99 -11.55 -6.92 -9.30
C ALA A 99 -10.23 -6.23 -8.88
N PRO A 100 -10.28 -4.97 -8.41
CA PRO A 100 -9.08 -4.30 -7.92
C PRO A 100 -8.60 -4.94 -6.62
N VAL A 101 -7.34 -4.68 -6.24
CA VAL A 101 -6.83 -5.00 -4.90
C VAL A 101 -7.80 -4.43 -3.84
N HIS A 102 -8.18 -5.28 -2.89
CA HIS A 102 -9.19 -4.93 -1.89
C HIS A 102 -8.72 -3.78 -1.00
N VAL A 103 -9.56 -2.75 -0.87
CA VAL A 103 -9.43 -1.71 0.15
C VAL A 103 -10.42 -2.02 1.26
N GLU A 104 -9.90 -2.31 2.46
CA GLU A 104 -10.75 -2.59 3.62
C GLU A 104 -11.67 -1.40 3.90
N ARG A 105 -12.98 -1.67 4.01
CA ARG A 105 -13.99 -0.65 4.31
C ARG A 105 -13.89 0.54 3.36
N SER A 106 -13.86 0.25 2.06
CA SER A 106 -13.71 1.26 1.02
C SER A 106 -14.79 2.35 1.07
N GLY A 107 -16.04 1.99 1.41
CA GLY A 107 -17.14 2.93 1.56
C GLY A 107 -16.94 3.92 2.72
N GLU A 108 -16.52 3.46 3.89
CA GLU A 108 -16.18 4.33 5.03
C GLU A 108 -14.98 5.21 4.70
N THR A 109 -13.95 4.61 4.10
CA THR A 109 -12.70 5.31 3.77
C THR A 109 -12.94 6.44 2.75
N ARG A 110 -13.78 6.21 1.72
CA ARG A 110 -14.19 7.26 0.76
C ARG A 110 -15.00 8.37 1.43
N ARG A 111 -15.90 8.03 2.36
CA ARG A 111 -16.70 9.02 3.10
C ARG A 111 -15.83 9.91 4.00
N VAL A 112 -14.82 9.34 4.66
CA VAL A 112 -13.85 10.12 5.44
C VAL A 112 -12.98 11.00 4.55
N LEU A 113 -12.56 10.52 3.38
CA LEU A 113 -11.85 11.35 2.41
C LEU A 113 -12.72 12.53 1.92
N ALA A 114 -14.01 12.29 1.66
CA ALA A 114 -14.95 13.35 1.28
C ALA A 114 -15.13 14.40 2.39
N ALA A 115 -15.24 13.95 3.66
CA ALA A 115 -15.29 14.85 4.81
C ALA A 115 -14.01 15.67 4.96
N ALA A 116 -12.83 15.03 4.80
CA ALA A 116 -11.55 15.73 4.84
C ALA A 116 -11.44 16.75 3.70
N LEU A 117 -11.87 16.39 2.49
CA LEU A 117 -11.92 17.32 1.35
C LEU A 117 -12.81 18.53 1.63
N LYS A 118 -13.99 18.33 2.24
CA LYS A 118 -14.89 19.41 2.65
C LYS A 118 -14.24 20.39 3.63
N CYS A 119 -13.47 19.87 4.59
CA CYS A 119 -12.82 20.70 5.61
C CYS A 119 -11.54 21.38 5.13
N CYS A 120 -10.80 20.74 4.21
CA CYS A 120 -9.48 21.21 3.77
C CYS A 120 -9.53 22.06 2.49
N TRP A 121 -10.55 21.92 1.63
CA TRP A 121 -10.65 22.65 0.37
C TRP A 121 -11.62 23.84 0.48
N ASN A 122 -11.16 24.90 1.15
CA ASN A 122 -11.99 26.08 1.41
C ASN A 122 -12.09 27.02 0.20
N ASP A 123 -11.00 27.19 -0.54
CA ASP A 123 -11.00 27.92 -1.81
C ASP A 123 -11.25 26.96 -2.97
N LEU A 124 -12.52 26.82 -3.34
CA LEU A 124 -12.93 25.97 -4.47
C LEU A 124 -12.45 26.51 -5.83
N THR A 125 -11.90 27.72 -5.93
CA THR A 125 -11.33 28.21 -7.19
C THR A 125 -9.91 27.71 -7.42
N ALA A 126 -9.21 27.35 -6.35
CA ALA A 126 -7.87 26.79 -6.37
C ALA A 126 -7.88 25.26 -6.54
N ASP A 127 -6.69 24.71 -6.81
CA ASP A 127 -6.46 23.27 -6.78
C ASP A 127 -6.77 22.70 -5.38
N PRO A 128 -7.40 21.51 -5.28
CA PRO A 128 -7.67 20.88 -3.99
C PRO A 128 -6.39 20.59 -3.20
N TRP A 129 -5.27 20.26 -3.86
CA TRP A 129 -4.00 20.00 -3.18
C TRP A 129 -3.14 21.26 -3.07
N PRO A 130 -2.49 21.52 -1.91
CA PRO A 130 -2.53 20.77 -0.66
C PRO A 130 -3.72 21.14 0.24
N GLY A 131 -4.55 22.10 -0.17
CA GLY A 131 -5.60 22.67 0.64
C GLY A 131 -5.09 23.38 1.89
N VAL A 132 -6.02 23.74 2.78
CA VAL A 132 -5.76 24.33 4.09
C VAL A 132 -5.86 23.23 5.16
N PRO A 133 -4.96 23.18 6.16
CA PRO A 133 -5.09 22.25 7.27
C PRO A 133 -6.39 22.47 8.06
N ALA A 134 -7.05 21.38 8.44
CA ALA A 134 -8.25 21.40 9.28
C ALA A 134 -8.05 20.54 10.54
N PRO A 135 -8.67 20.88 11.68
CA PRO A 135 -8.72 20.02 12.86
C PRO A 135 -9.31 18.64 12.54
N ALA A 136 -8.70 17.59 13.08
CA ALA A 136 -9.20 16.22 12.90
C ALA A 136 -10.63 16.04 13.44
N ASP A 137 -10.98 16.75 14.52
CA ASP A 137 -12.33 16.70 15.09
C ASP A 137 -13.38 17.32 14.15
N ASP A 138 -13.03 18.34 13.36
CA ASP A 138 -13.93 18.92 12.36
C ASP A 138 -14.21 17.92 11.23
N VAL A 139 -13.18 17.19 10.80
CA VAL A 139 -13.33 16.11 9.81
C VAL A 139 -14.23 15.00 10.35
N LEU A 140 -14.07 14.61 11.61
CA LEU A 140 -14.92 13.61 12.27
C LEU A 140 -16.36 14.11 12.43
N ALA A 141 -16.57 15.40 12.70
CA ALA A 141 -17.89 16.02 12.76
C ALA A 141 -18.57 16.07 11.38
N ALA A 142 -17.86 16.46 10.33
CA ALA A 142 -18.35 16.43 8.96
C ALA A 142 -18.68 15.00 8.49
N TYR A 143 -17.86 14.01 8.86
CA TYR A 143 -18.17 12.61 8.63
C TYR A 143 -19.45 12.17 9.35
N ARG A 144 -19.63 12.54 10.62
CA ARG A 144 -20.84 12.25 11.40
C ARG A 144 -22.08 12.82 10.73
N ALA A 145 -22.02 14.08 10.29
CA ALA A 145 -23.11 14.73 9.56
C ALA A 145 -23.43 13.98 8.25
N LEU A 146 -22.41 13.56 7.50
CA LEU A 146 -22.57 12.82 6.24
C LEU A 146 -23.27 11.46 6.41
N ILE A 147 -23.04 10.76 7.52
CA ILE A 147 -23.64 9.44 7.75
C ILE A 147 -24.95 9.49 8.56
N GLY A 148 -25.28 10.62 9.18
CA GLY A 148 -26.46 10.80 10.02
C GLY A 148 -26.53 9.88 11.24
N ARG A 149 -25.39 9.39 11.75
CA ARG A 149 -25.30 8.44 12.88
C ARG A 149 -24.16 8.83 13.83
N GLY A 150 -24.41 8.76 15.13
CA GLY A 150 -23.57 9.40 16.16
C GLY A 150 -22.66 8.52 17.00
N ASP A 151 -22.72 7.19 16.88
CA ASP A 151 -22.18 6.27 17.88
C ASP A 151 -20.64 6.21 17.92
N ASP A 152 -20.05 5.92 19.10
CA ASP A 152 -18.60 5.84 19.34
C ASP A 152 -17.88 4.83 18.44
N LEU A 153 -18.57 3.75 18.07
CA LEU A 153 -18.06 2.75 17.13
C LEU A 153 -17.76 3.36 15.76
N MET A 154 -18.62 4.26 15.28
CA MET A 154 -18.43 4.96 14.00
C MET A 154 -17.25 5.93 14.09
N ARG A 155 -17.06 6.60 15.23
CA ARG A 155 -15.90 7.46 15.46
C ARG A 155 -14.60 6.66 15.38
N ASN A 156 -14.53 5.51 16.06
CA ASN A 156 -13.35 4.64 16.01
C ASN A 156 -13.04 4.14 14.59
N TRP A 157 -14.08 3.85 13.80
CA TRP A 157 -13.90 3.46 12.39
C TRP A 157 -13.38 4.61 11.53
N ALA A 158 -13.88 5.83 11.75
CA ALA A 158 -13.42 7.03 11.05
C ALA A 158 -11.96 7.35 11.39
N VAL A 159 -11.56 7.24 12.66
CA VAL A 159 -10.15 7.37 13.08
C VAL A 159 -9.28 6.32 12.38
N GLY A 160 -9.75 5.07 12.28
CA GLY A 160 -9.07 4.03 11.52
C GLY A 160 -8.94 4.38 10.03
N ALA A 161 -9.96 5.01 9.44
CA ALA A 161 -9.93 5.45 8.04
C ALA A 161 -8.96 6.62 7.81
N LEU A 162 -8.87 7.58 8.73
CA LEU A 162 -7.88 8.66 8.68
C LEU A 162 -6.46 8.11 8.64
N ARG A 163 -6.14 7.12 9.50
CA ARG A 163 -4.84 6.43 9.48
C ARG A 163 -4.58 5.76 8.14
N ARG A 164 -5.54 4.98 7.61
CA ARG A 164 -5.39 4.35 6.28
C ARG A 164 -5.17 5.36 5.16
N LEU A 165 -5.90 6.49 5.17
CA LEU A 165 -5.73 7.56 4.17
C LEU A 165 -4.38 8.27 4.32
N HIS A 166 -3.87 8.37 5.54
CA HIS A 166 -2.53 8.86 5.82
C HIS A 166 -1.45 7.91 5.26
N ASP A 167 -1.53 6.62 5.60
CA ASP A 167 -0.58 5.60 5.16
C ASP A 167 -0.57 5.44 3.63
N SER A 168 -1.70 5.74 2.97
CA SER A 168 -1.82 5.73 1.52
C SER A 168 -1.59 7.10 0.87
N ALA A 169 -1.19 8.12 1.63
CA ALA A 169 -0.87 9.47 1.18
C ALA A 169 -2.01 10.22 0.45
N TRP A 170 -3.26 9.84 0.72
CA TRP A 170 -4.44 10.63 0.37
C TRP A 170 -4.68 11.77 1.37
N LEU A 171 -4.23 11.60 2.61
CA LEU A 171 -4.23 12.63 3.65
C LEU A 171 -2.85 12.74 4.29
N VAL A 172 -2.56 13.87 4.90
CA VAL A 172 -1.46 14.02 5.88
C VAL A 172 -2.11 14.30 7.22
N VAL A 173 -1.87 13.45 8.22
CA VAL A 173 -2.44 13.57 9.56
C VAL A 173 -1.30 13.70 10.55
N GLY A 174 -1.31 14.78 11.34
CA GLY A 174 -0.26 15.08 12.31
C GLY A 174 -0.67 16.23 13.22
N ASP A 175 -0.24 16.22 14.48
CA ASP A 175 -0.51 17.28 15.47
C ASP A 175 -2.00 17.64 15.64
N GLY A 176 -2.89 16.64 15.50
CA GLY A 176 -4.34 16.85 15.56
C GLY A 176 -4.94 17.55 14.32
N LEU A 177 -4.14 17.79 13.30
CA LEU A 177 -4.53 18.39 12.03
C LEU A 177 -4.57 17.35 10.90
N VAL A 178 -5.40 17.64 9.91
CA VAL A 178 -5.57 16.89 8.68
C VAL A 178 -5.35 17.83 7.50
N ARG A 179 -4.58 17.39 6.51
CA ARG A 179 -4.37 18.08 5.22
C ARG A 179 -4.60 17.11 4.07
N LEU A 180 -4.87 17.65 2.88
CA LEU A 180 -4.94 16.83 1.68
C LEU A 180 -3.55 16.34 1.29
N GLY A 181 -3.44 15.03 1.08
CA GLY A 181 -2.19 14.37 0.76
C GLY A 181 -1.82 14.50 -0.72
N PRO A 182 -0.55 14.24 -1.07
CA PRO A 182 -0.05 14.35 -2.43
C PRO A 182 -0.87 13.59 -3.47
N ARG A 183 -1.50 12.45 -3.14
CA ARG A 183 -2.35 11.74 -4.12
C ARG A 183 -3.58 12.53 -4.57
N CYS A 184 -4.04 13.52 -3.81
CA CYS A 184 -5.12 14.40 -4.27
C CYS A 184 -4.71 15.24 -5.49
N ALA A 185 -3.42 15.54 -5.66
CA ALA A 185 -2.92 16.24 -6.83
C ALA A 185 -2.90 15.38 -8.10
N SER A 186 -3.14 14.06 -7.99
CA SER A 186 -3.30 13.20 -9.17
C SER A 186 -4.72 13.24 -9.74
N TRP A 187 -5.63 14.03 -9.17
CA TRP A 187 -6.94 14.25 -9.78
C TRP A 187 -6.82 15.16 -10.99
N PRO A 188 -7.39 14.77 -12.15
CA PRO A 188 -7.30 15.60 -13.34
C PRO A 188 -8.05 16.93 -13.17
N ALA A 189 -7.49 18.01 -13.72
CA ALA A 189 -8.04 19.35 -13.59
C ALA A 189 -9.47 19.46 -14.15
N GLU A 190 -9.78 18.70 -15.20
CA GLU A 190 -11.11 18.59 -15.80
C GLU A 190 -12.16 18.02 -14.82
N SER A 191 -11.74 17.22 -13.83
CA SER A 191 -12.63 16.65 -12.82
C SER A 191 -12.94 17.63 -11.69
N HIS A 192 -12.20 18.74 -11.58
CA HIS A 192 -12.36 19.70 -10.47
C HIS A 192 -13.74 20.35 -10.46
N ALA A 193 -14.34 20.61 -11.63
CA ALA A 193 -15.69 21.18 -11.70
C ALA A 193 -16.74 20.28 -11.03
N GLN A 194 -16.69 18.99 -11.32
CA GLN A 194 -17.57 17.99 -10.70
C GLN A 194 -17.27 17.84 -9.21
N LEU A 195 -15.98 17.82 -8.84
CA LEU A 195 -15.57 17.70 -7.44
C LEU A 195 -16.06 18.88 -6.59
N ARG A 196 -15.99 20.12 -7.10
CA ARG A 196 -16.53 21.31 -6.41
C ARG A 196 -18.02 21.18 -6.14
N GLU A 197 -18.76 20.70 -7.12
CA GLU A 197 -20.21 20.52 -6.97
C GLU A 197 -20.53 19.46 -5.92
N LEU A 198 -19.79 18.36 -5.90
CA LEU A 198 -19.92 17.34 -4.85
C LEU A 198 -19.61 17.92 -3.47
N VAL A 199 -18.52 18.69 -3.33
CA VAL A 199 -18.10 19.29 -2.05
C VAL A 199 -19.11 20.32 -1.53
N ARG A 200 -19.72 21.12 -2.42
CA ARG A 200 -20.79 22.06 -2.02
C ARG A 200 -21.99 21.36 -1.39
N ARG A 201 -22.35 20.17 -1.88
CA ARG A 201 -23.47 19.37 -1.38
C ARG A 201 -23.18 18.60 -0.10
N LEU A 202 -21.91 18.46 0.28
CA LEU A 202 -21.55 17.81 1.54
C LEU A 202 -21.96 18.71 2.73
N PRO A 203 -22.52 18.12 3.81
CA PRO A 203 -22.90 18.86 5.00
C PRO A 203 -21.68 19.53 5.64
N ALA A 204 -21.87 20.73 6.19
CA ALA A 204 -20.81 21.40 6.93
C ALA A 204 -20.60 20.75 8.32
N PRO A 205 -19.38 20.81 8.90
CA PRO A 205 -19.16 20.41 10.27
C PRO A 205 -20.04 21.25 11.21
N GLY A 206 -20.95 20.59 11.94
CA GLY A 206 -21.88 21.24 12.88
C GLY A 206 -23.29 21.49 12.36
N GLU A 207 -23.59 21.21 11.08
CA GLU A 207 -24.97 21.22 10.56
C GLU A 207 -25.67 19.88 10.86
N GLU A 208 -26.62 19.88 11.80
CA GLU A 208 -27.60 18.80 11.93
C GLU A 208 -28.50 18.81 10.68
N THR A 209 -28.32 17.83 9.79
CA THR A 209 -28.97 17.82 8.49
C THR A 209 -30.42 17.37 8.63
N ALA A 210 -31.36 18.32 8.63
CA ALA A 210 -32.76 18.04 8.31
C ALA A 210 -32.86 17.62 6.82
N GLY A 211 -33.70 16.62 6.55
CA GLY A 211 -33.86 15.88 5.29
C GLY A 211 -33.56 16.62 3.99
N LEU A 212 -32.69 16.03 3.17
CA LEU A 212 -32.39 16.44 1.80
C LEU A 212 -33.56 16.08 0.87
N ASP A 213 -34.36 17.07 0.47
CA ASP A 213 -35.16 17.04 -0.75
C ASP A 213 -34.36 17.66 -1.92
N VAL A 214 -34.45 17.02 -3.08
CA VAL A 214 -33.65 17.27 -4.28
C VAL A 214 -34.37 18.22 -5.25
N LEU A 215 -33.59 19.06 -5.99
CA LEU A 215 -33.80 19.68 -7.33
C LEU A 215 -33.63 21.23 -7.36
N PRO A 216 -33.40 21.88 -8.53
CA PRO A 216 -32.24 21.84 -9.43
C PRO A 216 -31.63 23.25 -9.66
N THR A 217 -30.74 23.36 -10.66
CA THR A 217 -29.62 24.30 -10.78
C THR A 217 -29.91 25.59 -11.57
N SER A 218 -29.14 26.65 -11.29
CA SER A 218 -28.65 27.72 -12.19
C SER A 218 -27.82 28.69 -11.34
N GLY A 219 -26.76 29.38 -11.73
CA GLY A 219 -26.03 29.58 -12.97
C GLY A 219 -25.12 30.81 -12.76
N ALA A 220 -24.09 30.94 -13.60
CA ALA A 220 -23.23 32.11 -13.83
C ALA A 220 -22.05 32.40 -12.86
N ALA A 221 -20.95 32.72 -13.53
CA ALA A 221 -19.60 32.97 -13.05
C ALA A 221 -19.40 34.41 -12.57
N GLU A 222 -18.28 34.66 -11.87
CA GLU A 222 -17.35 35.73 -12.24
C GLU A 222 -15.98 35.56 -11.57
N THR A 223 -14.96 35.94 -12.33
CA THR A 223 -13.52 35.81 -12.13
C THR A 223 -12.92 36.99 -11.37
N GLY A 224 -11.90 36.74 -10.54
CA GLY A 224 -10.98 37.79 -10.06
C GLY A 224 -9.91 37.22 -9.12
N GLY A 225 -8.70 37.00 -9.64
CA GLY A 225 -7.61 36.32 -8.92
C GLY A 225 -6.76 37.22 -8.02
N THR A 226 -5.80 36.61 -7.31
CA THR A 226 -4.45 37.16 -7.10
C THR A 226 -3.51 36.13 -6.45
N GLY A 227 -2.38 35.87 -7.12
CA GLY A 227 -1.06 35.60 -6.54
C GLY A 227 -0.94 34.61 -5.39
N GLY A 228 -0.97 33.31 -5.66
CA GLY A 228 -0.44 32.32 -4.73
C GLY A 228 1.02 32.02 -5.04
N THR A 229 1.92 32.22 -4.07
CA THR A 229 3.19 31.48 -3.91
C THR A 229 2.87 30.01 -3.62
N GLY A 230 2.09 29.43 -4.52
CA GLY A 230 1.29 28.24 -4.31
C GLY A 230 2.05 26.98 -4.67
N ALA A 231 1.58 25.88 -4.09
CA ALA A 231 2.02 24.58 -4.51
C ALA A 231 1.73 24.40 -6.02
N SER A 232 2.64 23.73 -6.73
CA SER A 232 2.53 23.51 -8.18
C SER A 232 2.61 22.04 -8.51
N VAL A 233 1.92 21.67 -9.60
CA VAL A 233 1.92 20.32 -10.17
C VAL A 233 2.58 20.41 -11.53
N THR A 234 3.67 19.67 -11.74
CA THR A 234 4.35 19.53 -13.03
C THR A 234 4.19 18.10 -13.51
N LEU A 235 3.48 17.92 -14.62
CA LEU A 235 3.34 16.63 -15.27
C LEU A 235 4.68 16.21 -15.90
N PRO A 236 5.00 14.91 -15.93
CA PRO A 236 6.18 14.44 -16.65
C PRO A 236 6.02 14.71 -18.15
N GLU A 237 7.15 14.81 -18.85
CA GLU A 237 7.15 14.73 -20.32
C GLU A 237 6.50 13.42 -20.78
N ALA A 238 6.07 13.34 -22.04
CA ALA A 238 5.34 12.20 -22.59
C ALA A 238 6.23 10.93 -22.70
N VAL A 239 6.57 10.34 -21.55
CA VAL A 239 7.60 9.30 -21.39
C VAL A 239 7.23 7.99 -22.07
N ASP A 240 5.95 7.76 -22.35
CA ASP A 240 5.47 6.54 -23.02
C ASP A 240 5.08 6.76 -24.49
N GLU A 241 5.20 7.99 -25.02
CA GLU A 241 4.70 8.32 -26.37
C GLU A 241 5.56 7.71 -27.49
N ASP A 242 6.82 7.40 -27.22
CA ASP A 242 7.65 6.62 -28.15
C ASP A 242 7.14 5.18 -28.33
N LEU A 243 6.49 4.62 -27.30
CA LEU A 243 5.89 3.28 -27.33
C LEU A 243 4.45 3.28 -27.81
N LEU A 244 3.65 4.24 -27.37
CA LEU A 244 2.23 4.32 -27.65
C LEU A 244 1.90 5.10 -28.92
N GLY A 245 2.73 6.09 -29.27
CA GLY A 245 2.62 6.92 -30.48
C GLY A 245 2.50 6.14 -31.79
N PRO A 246 3.33 5.10 -32.01
CA PRO A 246 3.24 4.29 -33.21
C PRO A 246 1.97 3.42 -33.32
N LEU A 247 1.20 3.25 -32.25
CA LEU A 247 -0.01 2.43 -32.23
C LEU A 247 -1.23 3.24 -32.69
N ASP A 248 -2.14 2.57 -33.40
CA ASP A 248 -3.48 3.13 -33.60
C ASP A 248 -4.24 3.22 -32.27
N GLU A 249 -5.29 4.05 -32.24
CA GLU A 249 -6.06 4.33 -31.02
C GLU A 249 -6.60 3.05 -30.35
N ARG A 250 -7.06 2.09 -31.16
CA ARG A 250 -7.60 0.83 -30.66
C ARG A 250 -6.52 -0.01 -29.97
N ARG A 251 -5.35 -0.17 -30.59
CA ARG A 251 -4.22 -0.91 -30.03
C ARG A 251 -3.64 -0.22 -28.80
N ARG A 252 -3.59 1.12 -28.81
CA ARG A 252 -3.22 1.92 -27.63
C ARG A 252 -4.16 1.62 -26.46
N ALA A 253 -5.47 1.68 -26.68
CA ALA A 253 -6.47 1.38 -25.66
C ALA A 253 -6.35 -0.08 -25.13
N GLU A 254 -6.11 -1.06 -26.01
CA GLU A 254 -5.90 -2.46 -25.61
C GLU A 254 -4.68 -2.65 -24.71
N VAL A 255 -3.56 -1.97 -25.01
CA VAL A 255 -2.33 -2.01 -24.19
C VAL A 255 -2.57 -1.34 -22.83
N VAL A 256 -3.21 -0.18 -22.82
CA VAL A 256 -3.50 0.58 -21.59
C VAL A 256 -4.48 -0.17 -20.68
N ALA A 257 -5.52 -0.81 -21.24
CA ALA A 257 -6.43 -1.67 -20.49
C ALA A 257 -5.70 -2.87 -19.88
N ALA A 258 -4.83 -3.54 -20.65
CA ALA A 258 -4.03 -4.64 -20.15
C ALA A 258 -3.05 -4.19 -19.06
N PHE A 259 -2.42 -3.03 -19.20
CA PHE A 259 -1.57 -2.41 -18.18
C PHE A 259 -2.32 -2.22 -16.86
N MET A 260 -3.50 -1.60 -16.90
CA MET A 260 -4.35 -1.42 -15.72
C MET A 260 -4.72 -2.75 -15.08
N ALA A 261 -5.13 -3.73 -15.88
CA ALA A 261 -5.54 -5.03 -15.41
C ALA A 261 -4.41 -5.79 -14.68
N VAL A 262 -3.20 -5.85 -15.26
CA VAL A 262 -2.09 -6.58 -14.64
C VAL A 262 -1.50 -5.84 -13.43
N GLU A 263 -1.48 -4.50 -13.45
CA GLU A 263 -0.92 -3.71 -12.35
C GLU A 263 -1.87 -3.60 -11.15
N HIS A 264 -3.19 -3.53 -11.38
CA HIS A 264 -4.15 -3.20 -10.31
C HIS A 264 -5.17 -4.30 -10.00
N GLY A 265 -5.27 -5.35 -10.83
CA GLY A 265 -6.07 -6.52 -10.50
C GLY A 265 -5.56 -7.23 -9.25
N ALA A 266 -6.48 -7.67 -8.39
CA ALA A 266 -6.13 -8.53 -7.26
C ALA A 266 -5.60 -9.88 -7.76
N GLU A 267 -6.33 -10.48 -8.69
CA GLU A 267 -6.01 -11.80 -9.24
C GLU A 267 -5.31 -11.70 -10.61
N PRO A 268 -4.49 -12.69 -10.99
CA PRO A 268 -4.00 -12.82 -12.36
C PRO A 268 -5.13 -12.82 -13.38
N VAL A 269 -4.97 -12.08 -14.46
CA VAL A 269 -6.02 -11.92 -15.48
C VAL A 269 -5.81 -12.90 -16.63
N HIS A 270 -6.91 -13.49 -17.11
CA HIS A 270 -6.86 -14.46 -18.20
C HIS A 270 -6.55 -13.77 -19.53
N GLU A 271 -5.61 -14.31 -20.31
CA GLU A 271 -5.14 -13.67 -21.55
C GLU A 271 -6.24 -13.51 -22.61
N ALA A 272 -7.20 -14.43 -22.65
CA ALA A 272 -8.36 -14.35 -23.55
C ALA A 272 -9.17 -13.04 -23.42
N ARG A 273 -9.13 -12.39 -22.25
CA ARG A 273 -9.89 -11.15 -21.97
C ARG A 273 -9.20 -9.89 -22.49
N PHE A 274 -7.90 -9.96 -22.81
CA PHE A 274 -7.10 -8.79 -23.19
C PHE A 274 -6.31 -9.09 -24.46
N PRO A 275 -6.70 -8.52 -25.62
CA PRO A 275 -5.99 -8.74 -26.88
C PRO A 275 -4.48 -8.45 -26.80
N ALA A 276 -4.10 -7.40 -26.07
CA ALA A 276 -2.69 -7.04 -25.86
C ALA A 276 -1.88 -8.10 -25.10
N LEU A 277 -2.52 -8.97 -24.30
CA LEU A 277 -1.83 -10.10 -23.66
C LEU A 277 -1.67 -11.29 -24.60
N ARG A 278 -2.47 -11.42 -25.67
CA ARG A 278 -2.38 -12.52 -26.63
C ARG A 278 -1.40 -12.21 -27.75
N ASP A 279 -1.47 -10.99 -28.29
CA ASP A 279 -0.61 -10.53 -29.37
C ASP A 279 0.84 -10.35 -28.85
N PRO A 280 1.83 -11.10 -29.37
CA PRO A 280 3.22 -10.98 -28.94
C PRO A 280 3.83 -9.59 -29.14
N VAL A 281 3.35 -8.81 -30.11
CA VAL A 281 3.85 -7.45 -30.38
C VAL A 281 3.34 -6.50 -29.31
N LEU A 282 2.02 -6.47 -29.08
CA LEU A 282 1.42 -5.63 -28.03
C LEU A 282 1.89 -6.04 -26.63
N ARG A 283 2.11 -7.34 -26.40
CA ARG A 283 2.64 -7.86 -25.14
C ARG A 283 4.07 -7.38 -24.87
N ARG A 284 4.90 -7.20 -25.91
CA ARG A 284 6.24 -6.59 -25.76
C ARG A 284 6.15 -5.12 -25.38
N VAL A 285 5.25 -4.36 -26.02
CA VAL A 285 4.99 -2.95 -25.66
C VAL A 285 4.55 -2.84 -24.20
N LEU A 286 3.60 -3.69 -23.77
CA LEU A 286 3.17 -3.77 -22.38
C LEU A 286 4.33 -4.11 -21.42
N ALA A 287 5.17 -5.08 -21.79
CA ALA A 287 6.32 -5.46 -20.97
C ALA A 287 7.32 -4.30 -20.82
N GLU A 288 7.54 -3.51 -21.86
CA GLU A 288 8.45 -2.35 -21.82
C GLU A 288 7.86 -1.21 -20.98
N LEU A 289 6.56 -0.93 -21.09
CA LEU A 289 5.87 0.04 -20.23
C LEU A 289 5.99 -0.31 -18.74
N LEU A 290 5.90 -1.60 -18.41
CA LEU A 290 6.11 -2.12 -17.06
C LEU A 290 7.58 -1.97 -16.64
N GLN A 291 8.52 -2.30 -17.53
CA GLN A 291 9.95 -2.25 -17.24
C GLN A 291 10.41 -0.84 -16.86
N ARG A 292 9.94 0.20 -17.56
CA ARG A 292 10.22 1.61 -17.23
C ARG A 292 9.79 2.01 -15.81
N ARG A 293 8.94 1.20 -15.18
CA ARG A 293 8.40 1.39 -13.82
C ARG A 293 8.98 0.39 -12.80
N GLY A 294 10.05 -0.33 -13.17
CA GLY A 294 10.66 -1.37 -12.33
C GLY A 294 9.77 -2.62 -12.17
N ARG A 295 8.85 -2.82 -13.11
CA ARG A 295 7.89 -3.93 -13.11
C ARG A 295 8.21 -4.90 -14.24
N VAL A 296 7.81 -6.15 -14.07
CA VAL A 296 7.90 -7.18 -15.11
C VAL A 296 6.56 -7.88 -15.27
N LEU A 297 6.27 -8.29 -16.49
CA LEU A 297 5.11 -9.13 -16.78
C LEU A 297 5.40 -10.56 -16.27
N VAL A 298 4.55 -11.07 -15.39
CA VAL A 298 4.69 -12.38 -14.76
C VAL A 298 3.69 -13.35 -15.42
N PRO A 299 4.18 -14.36 -16.17
CA PRO A 299 3.33 -15.37 -16.77
C PRO A 299 2.87 -16.41 -15.75
N GLY A 300 1.58 -16.74 -15.81
CA GLY A 300 1.03 -18.03 -15.36
C GLY A 300 0.79 -18.93 -16.58
N ARG A 301 -0.02 -19.99 -16.41
CA ARG A 301 -0.34 -20.93 -17.50
C ARG A 301 -1.09 -20.26 -18.66
N GLU A 302 -2.18 -19.57 -18.34
CA GLU A 302 -3.06 -18.83 -19.27
C GLU A 302 -3.48 -17.47 -18.68
N VAL A 303 -2.80 -17.08 -17.61
CA VAL A 303 -3.09 -15.87 -16.83
C VAL A 303 -1.84 -15.03 -16.71
N TRP A 304 -2.01 -13.73 -16.56
CA TRP A 304 -0.92 -12.77 -16.47
C TRP A 304 -1.14 -11.83 -15.29
N THR A 305 -0.05 -11.44 -14.66
CA THR A 305 -0.03 -10.33 -13.69
C THR A 305 1.30 -9.59 -13.85
N SER A 306 1.53 -8.58 -13.04
CA SER A 306 2.83 -7.90 -12.98
C SER A 306 3.49 -8.05 -11.62
N GLY A 307 4.81 -8.12 -11.62
CA GLY A 307 5.67 -8.22 -10.43
C GLY A 307 6.73 -7.13 -10.42
N TYR A 308 7.49 -7.04 -9.33
CA TYR A 308 8.70 -6.21 -9.33
C TYR A 308 9.81 -6.95 -10.10
N ALA A 309 10.58 -6.21 -10.90
CA ALA A 309 11.84 -6.72 -11.43
C ALA A 309 12.79 -7.02 -10.25
N ASP A 310 13.62 -8.07 -10.36
CA ASP A 310 14.41 -8.54 -9.21
C ASP A 310 15.46 -7.50 -8.73
N ASP A 311 16.00 -6.71 -9.66
CA ASP A 311 16.91 -5.58 -9.40
C ASP A 311 16.20 -4.40 -8.74
N ALA A 312 15.02 -4.02 -9.26
CA ALA A 312 14.19 -2.98 -8.69
C ALA A 312 13.71 -3.36 -7.28
N ALA A 313 13.31 -4.62 -7.07
CA ALA A 313 12.92 -5.15 -5.77
C ALA A 313 14.08 -5.11 -4.76
N ALA A 314 15.29 -5.47 -5.19
CA ALA A 314 16.47 -5.42 -4.34
C ALA A 314 16.82 -3.99 -3.89
N GLY A 315 16.63 -3.00 -4.75
CA GLY A 315 16.90 -1.60 -4.42
C GLY A 315 15.77 -0.87 -3.69
N ALA A 316 14.52 -1.35 -3.79
CA ALA A 316 13.35 -0.66 -3.26
C ALA A 316 13.23 -0.75 -1.73
N GLY A 317 13.79 -1.80 -1.12
CA GLY A 317 13.71 -2.03 0.32
C GLY A 317 12.36 -2.63 0.75
N THR A 318 12.13 -2.66 2.07
CA THR A 318 10.88 -3.15 2.67
C THR A 318 10.27 -2.08 3.57
N VAL A 319 8.94 -2.01 3.57
CA VAL A 319 8.15 -1.16 4.49
C VAL A 319 7.64 -1.93 5.71
N LEU A 320 7.80 -3.25 5.72
CA LEU A 320 7.31 -4.09 6.81
C LEU A 320 8.29 -4.00 7.99
N GLY A 321 7.76 -3.72 9.18
CA GLY A 321 8.49 -3.81 10.44
C GLY A 321 8.85 -5.24 10.80
N GLU A 322 9.61 -5.39 11.89
CA GLU A 322 10.06 -6.72 12.34
C GLU A 322 8.90 -7.62 12.75
N ALA A 323 7.92 -7.07 13.47
CA ALA A 323 6.71 -7.78 13.88
C ALA A 323 5.93 -8.28 12.67
N GLU A 324 5.67 -7.45 11.65
CA GLU A 324 4.98 -7.86 10.43
C GLU A 324 5.73 -8.96 9.69
N ARG A 325 7.05 -8.86 9.58
CA ARG A 325 7.86 -9.89 8.92
C ARG A 325 7.80 -11.22 9.69
N ALA A 326 7.92 -11.19 11.02
CA ALA A 326 7.83 -12.37 11.86
C ALA A 326 6.46 -13.06 11.73
N VAL A 327 5.37 -12.29 11.82
CA VAL A 327 4.00 -12.81 11.64
C VAL A 327 3.80 -13.38 10.24
N LEU A 328 4.27 -12.69 9.19
CA LEU A 328 4.18 -13.18 7.81
C LEU A 328 4.92 -14.51 7.66
N THR A 329 6.13 -14.63 8.22
CA THR A 329 6.90 -15.87 8.21
C THR A 329 6.14 -17.00 8.90
N LEU A 330 5.56 -16.77 10.09
CA LEU A 330 4.75 -17.78 10.78
C LEU A 330 3.57 -18.25 9.92
N VAL A 331 2.82 -17.31 9.32
CA VAL A 331 1.71 -17.68 8.43
C VAL A 331 2.21 -18.50 7.25
N LEU A 332 3.33 -18.13 6.62
CA LEU A 332 3.91 -18.89 5.51
C LEU A 332 4.39 -20.28 5.93
N ILE A 333 4.91 -20.45 7.15
CA ILE A 333 5.30 -21.77 7.66
C ILE A 333 4.07 -22.68 7.75
N HIS A 334 3.01 -22.23 8.42
CA HIS A 334 1.82 -23.05 8.68
C HIS A 334 0.94 -23.23 7.43
N SER A 335 0.88 -22.26 6.54
CA SER A 335 0.04 -22.33 5.34
C SER A 335 0.76 -22.86 4.09
N VAL A 336 2.09 -22.77 4.01
CA VAL A 336 2.84 -23.14 2.80
C VAL A 336 3.90 -24.18 3.10
N ALA A 337 4.81 -23.93 4.03
CA ALA A 337 5.97 -24.80 4.24
C ALA A 337 5.57 -26.19 4.75
N ILE A 338 4.73 -26.28 5.79
CA ILE A 338 4.24 -27.54 6.35
C ILE A 338 3.41 -28.32 5.32
N PRO A 339 2.35 -27.76 4.70
CA PRO A 339 1.58 -28.47 3.67
C PRO A 339 2.40 -28.94 2.48
N ARG A 340 3.44 -28.19 2.09
CA ARG A 340 4.36 -28.57 1.01
C ARG A 340 5.28 -29.72 1.43
N ALA A 341 5.77 -29.72 2.66
CA ALA A 341 6.58 -30.82 3.20
C ALA A 341 5.77 -32.13 3.32
N GLU A 342 4.47 -32.02 3.60
CA GLU A 342 3.52 -33.13 3.65
C GLU A 342 3.07 -33.60 2.25
N GLY A 343 3.44 -32.87 1.19
CA GLY A 343 3.09 -33.22 -0.20
C GLY A 343 1.66 -32.85 -0.61
N VAL A 344 0.92 -32.11 0.22
CA VAL A 344 -0.46 -31.67 -0.06
C VAL A 344 -0.54 -30.31 -0.77
N LEU A 345 0.59 -29.59 -0.89
CA LEU A 345 0.71 -28.35 -1.66
C LEU A 345 1.83 -28.47 -2.72
N PRO A 346 1.57 -28.13 -4.00
CA PRO A 346 2.60 -28.16 -5.04
C PRO A 346 3.80 -27.24 -4.73
N ALA A 347 5.00 -27.63 -5.18
CA ALA A 347 6.26 -26.95 -4.88
C ALA A 347 6.28 -25.47 -5.31
N ASP A 348 5.64 -25.14 -6.43
CA ASP A 348 5.62 -23.78 -7.00
C ASP A 348 4.33 -22.98 -6.69
N SER A 349 3.38 -23.58 -5.95
CA SER A 349 2.11 -22.92 -5.63
C SER A 349 2.22 -22.10 -4.35
N TRP A 350 1.94 -20.80 -4.45
CA TRP A 350 1.82 -19.90 -3.30
C TRP A 350 0.36 -19.63 -2.91
N SER A 351 -0.59 -20.16 -3.69
CA SER A 351 -2.01 -20.19 -3.34
C SER A 351 -2.24 -21.37 -2.42
N SER A 352 -2.37 -21.11 -1.12
CA SER A 352 -2.61 -22.18 -0.15
C SER A 352 -4.09 -22.27 0.24
N PRO A 353 -4.70 -23.47 0.21
CA PRO A 353 -6.00 -23.72 0.81
C PRO A 353 -5.91 -24.04 2.32
N PHE A 354 -4.71 -24.02 2.92
CA PHE A 354 -4.46 -24.42 4.30
C PHE A 354 -4.27 -23.17 5.18
N PRO A 355 -5.30 -22.70 5.89
CA PRO A 355 -5.18 -21.50 6.70
C PRO A 355 -4.34 -21.73 7.97
N ALA A 356 -3.44 -20.80 8.25
CA ALA A 356 -2.76 -20.70 9.54
C ALA A 356 -3.76 -20.17 10.58
N GLN A 357 -4.17 -21.01 11.54
CA GLN A 357 -5.16 -20.65 12.55
C GLN A 357 -4.63 -19.62 13.54
N VAL A 358 -5.49 -18.70 13.97
CA VAL A 358 -5.10 -17.59 14.87
C VAL A 358 -4.55 -18.13 16.19
N GLU A 359 -5.20 -19.15 16.74
CA GLU A 359 -4.82 -19.82 17.97
C GLU A 359 -3.43 -20.44 17.87
N GLU A 360 -3.09 -20.97 16.70
CA GLU A 360 -1.77 -21.55 16.44
C GLU A 360 -0.70 -20.45 16.34
N LEU A 361 -0.99 -19.35 15.65
CA LEU A 361 -0.10 -18.18 15.62
C LEU A 361 0.15 -17.62 17.03
N ARG A 362 -0.88 -17.58 17.88
CA ARG A 362 -0.78 -17.14 19.28
C ARG A 362 0.09 -18.04 20.13
N ARG A 363 0.15 -19.35 19.84
CA ARG A 363 1.01 -20.31 20.57
C ARG A 363 2.48 -20.19 20.19
N HIS A 364 2.76 -19.85 18.94
CA HIS A 364 4.13 -19.83 18.39
C HIS A 364 4.78 -18.44 18.37
N THR A 365 4.02 -17.38 18.65
CA THR A 365 4.57 -16.03 18.77
C THR A 365 5.02 -15.71 20.19
N MET A 366 6.09 -14.92 20.30
CA MET A 366 6.50 -14.27 21.56
C MET A 366 5.89 -12.86 21.70
N MET A 367 5.14 -12.39 20.70
CA MET A 367 4.54 -11.05 20.70
C MET A 367 3.28 -10.98 21.57
N PRO A 368 3.01 -9.83 22.21
CA PRO A 368 1.71 -9.55 22.80
C PRO A 368 0.57 -9.68 21.78
N ILE A 369 -0.62 -10.09 22.26
CA ILE A 369 -1.79 -10.33 21.40
C ILE A 369 -2.16 -9.09 20.58
N GLY A 370 -2.11 -7.90 21.19
CA GLY A 370 -2.44 -6.64 20.49
C GLY A 370 -1.47 -6.32 19.35
N GLU A 371 -0.19 -6.67 19.50
CA GLU A 371 0.83 -6.47 18.47
C GLU A 371 0.67 -7.47 17.33
N LEU A 372 0.40 -8.74 17.64
CA LEU A 372 0.05 -9.77 16.65
C LEU A 372 -1.16 -9.33 15.80
N GLU A 373 -2.23 -8.88 16.44
CA GLU A 373 -3.45 -8.44 15.75
C GLU A 373 -3.23 -7.18 14.91
N ALA A 374 -2.34 -6.27 15.37
CA ALA A 374 -1.93 -5.11 14.58
C ALA A 374 -1.14 -5.54 13.33
N ALA A 375 -0.14 -6.41 13.48
CA ALA A 375 0.67 -6.93 12.38
C ALA A 375 -0.19 -7.68 11.34
N LEU A 376 -1.09 -8.56 11.78
CA LEU A 376 -2.04 -9.26 10.90
C LEU A 376 -2.93 -8.29 10.12
N ARG A 377 -3.38 -7.21 10.77
CA ARG A 377 -4.15 -6.16 10.12
C ARG A 377 -3.32 -5.46 9.04
N VAL A 378 -2.10 -5.02 9.35
CA VAL A 378 -1.19 -4.37 8.40
C VAL A 378 -0.91 -5.26 7.19
N LEU A 379 -0.56 -6.53 7.43
CA LEU A 379 -0.28 -7.50 6.37
C LEU A 379 -1.49 -7.76 5.46
N ARG A 380 -2.70 -7.78 6.02
CA ARG A 380 -3.95 -7.85 5.24
C ARG A 380 -4.16 -6.61 4.38
N HIS A 381 -3.91 -5.42 4.95
CA HIS A 381 -4.05 -4.16 4.21
C HIS A 381 -3.03 -4.06 3.06
N ALA A 382 -1.84 -4.62 3.24
CA ALA A 382 -0.83 -4.75 2.19
C ALA A 382 -1.17 -5.81 1.12
N GLY A 383 -2.23 -6.61 1.31
CA GLY A 383 -2.58 -7.73 0.44
C GLY A 383 -1.59 -8.91 0.52
N LEU A 384 -0.74 -8.94 1.53
CA LEU A 384 0.20 -10.04 1.78
C LEU A 384 -0.50 -11.21 2.46
N LEU A 385 -1.58 -10.97 3.20
CA LEU A 385 -2.41 -12.00 3.80
C LEU A 385 -3.87 -11.86 3.36
N SER A 386 -4.53 -12.99 3.19
CA SER A 386 -5.98 -13.10 3.06
C SER A 386 -6.53 -13.84 4.28
N GLN A 387 -7.67 -13.39 4.80
CA GLN A 387 -8.35 -14.07 5.90
C GLN A 387 -9.40 -15.03 5.32
N VAL A 388 -9.32 -16.29 5.72
CA VAL A 388 -10.31 -17.31 5.38
C VAL A 388 -11.23 -17.44 6.59
N LYS A 389 -12.54 -17.19 6.41
CA LYS A 389 -13.51 -17.36 7.49
C LYS A 389 -13.82 -18.85 7.69
N ALA A 390 -13.79 -19.30 8.94
CA ALA A 390 -14.16 -20.67 9.32
C ALA A 390 -15.45 -20.64 10.17
N GLY A 391 -16.59 -20.41 9.54
CA GLY A 391 -17.89 -20.43 10.24
C GLY A 391 -17.97 -19.46 11.42
N GLU A 392 -18.33 -19.98 12.60
CA GLU A 392 -18.43 -19.24 13.87
C GLU A 392 -17.09 -19.09 14.62
N GLU A 393 -16.04 -19.83 14.22
CA GLU A 393 -14.73 -19.80 14.85
C GLU A 393 -13.81 -18.71 14.27
N ALA A 394 -12.73 -18.40 14.98
CA ALA A 394 -11.68 -17.51 14.50
C ALA A 394 -11.09 -18.08 13.20
N GLY A 395 -11.41 -17.46 12.07
CA GLY A 395 -10.87 -17.87 10.77
C GLY A 395 -9.35 -17.65 10.69
N GLY A 396 -8.64 -18.51 9.95
CA GLY A 396 -7.19 -18.40 9.78
C GLY A 396 -6.74 -17.53 8.60
N TYR A 397 -5.42 -17.49 8.39
CA TYR A 397 -4.78 -16.66 7.37
C TYR A 397 -4.04 -17.51 6.33
N VAL A 398 -4.11 -17.08 5.07
CA VAL A 398 -3.38 -17.66 3.93
C VAL A 398 -2.60 -16.55 3.21
N PRO A 399 -1.63 -16.89 2.34
CA PRO A 399 -0.97 -15.91 1.50
C PRO A 399 -1.99 -15.12 0.67
N GLY A 400 -1.81 -13.80 0.63
CA GLY A 400 -2.68 -12.89 -0.09
C GLY A 400 -2.28 -12.69 -1.56
N PRO A 401 -3.01 -11.84 -2.30
CA PRO A 401 -2.84 -11.70 -3.74
C PRO A 401 -1.46 -11.21 -4.19
N GLN A 402 -0.70 -10.55 -3.32
CA GLN A 402 0.68 -10.13 -3.64
C GLN A 402 1.61 -11.31 -3.99
N PHE A 403 1.30 -12.53 -3.52
CA PHE A 403 2.11 -13.71 -3.82
C PHE A 403 1.99 -14.18 -5.28
N HIS A 404 0.91 -13.84 -5.99
CA HIS A 404 0.81 -14.09 -7.42
C HIS A 404 1.83 -13.29 -8.22
N ARG A 405 2.23 -12.13 -7.69
CA ARG A 405 3.12 -11.15 -8.33
C ARG A 405 4.59 -11.45 -8.16
N LEU A 406 4.95 -12.52 -7.44
CA LEU A 406 6.33 -12.97 -7.33
C LEU A 406 6.81 -13.54 -8.66
N THR A 407 7.96 -13.04 -9.13
CA THR A 407 8.70 -13.59 -10.27
C THR A 407 9.16 -15.02 -9.98
N GLY A 408 9.47 -15.81 -11.02
CA GLY A 408 10.05 -17.15 -10.83
C GLY A 408 11.28 -17.16 -9.92
N PRO A 409 12.29 -16.29 -10.15
CA PRO A 409 13.42 -16.14 -9.24
C PRO A 409 13.03 -15.74 -7.81
N ALA A 410 12.13 -14.77 -7.62
CA ALA A 410 11.68 -14.36 -6.30
C ALA A 410 10.97 -15.48 -5.53
N ARG A 411 10.11 -16.27 -6.20
CA ARG A 411 9.47 -17.46 -5.62
C ARG A 411 10.50 -18.48 -5.15
N ARG A 412 11.51 -18.77 -5.98
CA ARG A 412 12.58 -19.71 -5.60
C ARG A 412 13.38 -19.20 -4.41
N ARG A 413 13.74 -17.92 -4.40
CA ARG A 413 14.48 -17.31 -3.27
C ARG A 413 13.68 -17.39 -1.99
N LEU A 414 12.39 -17.03 -2.03
CA LEU A 414 11.51 -17.10 -0.86
C LEU A 414 11.32 -18.54 -0.38
N GLN A 415 11.23 -19.51 -1.29
CA GLN A 415 11.17 -20.92 -0.95
C GLN A 415 12.44 -21.39 -0.22
N GLU A 416 13.62 -20.97 -0.67
CA GLU A 416 14.87 -21.26 0.02
C GLU A 416 14.91 -20.64 1.42
N GLU A 417 14.46 -19.39 1.60
CA GLU A 417 14.37 -18.78 2.93
C GLU A 417 13.41 -19.54 3.85
N LEU A 418 12.26 -20.00 3.34
CA LEU A 418 11.33 -20.81 4.12
C LEU A 418 11.91 -22.16 4.53
N ILE A 419 12.67 -22.82 3.65
CA ILE A 419 13.40 -24.05 3.99
C ILE A 419 14.39 -23.78 5.12
N LEU A 420 15.14 -22.69 5.04
CA LEU A 420 16.12 -22.32 6.06
C LEU A 420 15.45 -21.96 7.39
N ALA A 421 14.28 -21.32 7.36
CA ALA A 421 13.53 -20.93 8.54
C ALA A 421 12.83 -22.12 9.22
N ALA A 422 12.15 -22.98 8.45
CA ALA A 422 11.36 -24.09 8.99
C ALA A 422 12.22 -25.30 9.41
N GLY A 423 13.36 -25.52 8.75
CA GLY A 423 14.21 -26.69 8.97
C GLY A 423 15.70 -26.40 8.78
N PRO A 424 16.32 -25.54 9.61
CA PRO A 424 17.69 -25.07 9.41
C PRO A 424 18.75 -26.18 9.42
N ASN A 425 18.47 -27.31 10.07
CA ASN A 425 19.39 -28.44 10.23
C ASN A 425 19.10 -29.60 9.26
N THR A 426 18.22 -29.40 8.28
CA THR A 426 17.88 -30.44 7.29
C THR A 426 18.95 -30.55 6.20
N PRO A 427 19.10 -31.72 5.54
CA PRO A 427 19.98 -31.87 4.38
C PRO A 427 19.64 -30.89 3.25
N LEU A 428 18.35 -30.56 3.09
CA LEU A 428 17.88 -29.58 2.11
C LEU A 428 18.38 -28.17 2.44
N ALA A 429 18.33 -27.75 3.72
CA ALA A 429 18.91 -26.48 4.16
C ALA A 429 20.44 -26.44 3.95
N ALA A 430 21.15 -27.54 4.18
CA ALA A 430 22.58 -27.64 3.88
C ALA A 430 22.87 -27.45 2.38
N ALA A 431 22.08 -28.09 1.50
CA ALA A 431 22.20 -27.93 0.05
C ALA A 431 21.91 -26.49 -0.42
N VAL A 432 20.90 -25.82 0.15
CA VAL A 432 20.61 -24.41 -0.13
C VAL A 432 21.81 -23.52 0.25
N ARG A 433 22.38 -23.71 1.45
CA ARG A 433 23.58 -22.95 1.88
C ARG A 433 24.78 -23.21 0.98
N ALA A 434 24.98 -24.45 0.53
CA ALA A 434 26.07 -24.81 -0.36
C ALA A 434 25.96 -24.15 -1.74
N ARG A 435 24.73 -24.02 -2.29
CA ARG A 435 24.49 -23.34 -3.59
C ARG A 435 24.71 -21.83 -3.54
N ARG A 436 24.56 -21.20 -2.37
CA ARG A 436 24.70 -19.75 -2.17
C ARG A 436 26.14 -19.31 -1.91
N ARG A 437 27.04 -20.25 -1.58
CA ARG A 437 28.48 -20.04 -1.50
C ARG A 437 29.06 -20.13 -2.90
#